data_AF-A0A7W5KCL0-F1
#
_entry.id   AF-A0A7W5KCL0-F1
#
_cell.length_a   1.000
_cell.length_b   1.000
_cell.length_c   1.000
_cell.angle_alpha   90.00
_cell.angle_beta   90.00
_cell.angle_gamma   90.00
#
_symmetry.space_group_name_H-M   'P 1'
#
loop_
_entity.id
_entity.type
_entity.pdbx_description
1 polymer ?
#
loop_
_entity_poly.entity_id
_entity_poly.type
_entity_poly.pdbx_seq_one_letter_code
_entity_poly.pdbx_strand_id
1 'polypeptide(L)'
;MAAAVDRALGGAPAASTPALAAGVGDTVEPAPISVPVTAQPAAIASNFDAAKVLVTVPIPPSGAPDIVGAFRFICAAGQLRYDDPVVFPGQPDKSHLHQFYGNESADAYSTFASLRTTGESTCVNKLNRSAYWMPAILDGRGNVARPDFVSIYYSACPPAIRGASSAGRPASTCPAACTSCSATTW
;
A
#
# COMPACT_ATOMS: atom_id res chain seq x y z
N MET A 1 26.42 -4.68 -71.25
CA MET A 1 25.47 -5.72 -71.69
C MET A 1 24.94 -6.41 -70.46
N ALA A 2 23.65 -6.22 -70.20
CA ALA A 2 22.92 -6.90 -69.15
C ALA A 2 22.55 -8.31 -69.62
N ALA A 3 22.69 -9.31 -68.75
CA ALA A 3 21.96 -10.56 -68.84
C ALA A 3 21.39 -10.83 -67.45
N ALA A 4 20.08 -10.56 -67.32
CA ALA A 4 19.30 -10.86 -66.13
C ALA A 4 19.09 -12.38 -66.03
N VAL A 5 19.31 -12.93 -64.85
CA VAL A 5 18.89 -14.29 -64.51
C VAL A 5 17.71 -14.15 -63.57
N ASP A 6 16.52 -14.39 -64.12
CA ASP A 6 15.25 -14.41 -63.39
C ASP A 6 15.30 -15.53 -62.34
N ARG A 7 15.38 -15.14 -61.07
CA ARG A 7 15.19 -16.07 -59.95
C ARG A 7 13.83 -15.74 -59.33
N ALA A 8 12.82 -16.51 -59.72
CA ALA A 8 11.50 -16.45 -59.15
C ALA A 8 11.57 -16.59 -57.62
N LEU A 9 11.30 -15.51 -56.91
CA LEU A 9 11.06 -15.51 -55.47
C LEU A 9 9.69 -16.15 -55.25
N GLY A 10 9.69 -17.45 -54.91
CA GLY A 10 8.50 -18.10 -54.37
C GLY A 10 8.06 -17.36 -53.12
N GLY A 11 6.86 -16.77 -53.17
CA GLY A 11 6.24 -16.14 -52.01
C GLY A 11 6.01 -17.19 -50.93
N ALA A 12 6.69 -17.05 -49.80
CA ALA A 12 6.33 -17.78 -48.60
C ALA A 12 4.93 -17.32 -48.15
N PRO A 13 4.02 -18.23 -47.77
CA PRO A 13 2.73 -17.82 -47.25
C PRO A 13 2.97 -17.03 -45.95
N ALA A 14 2.28 -15.89 -45.82
CA ALA A 14 2.27 -15.13 -44.59
C ALA A 14 1.71 -16.02 -43.48
N ALA A 15 2.58 -16.46 -42.56
CA ALA A 15 2.14 -17.11 -41.34
C ALA A 15 1.35 -16.09 -40.53
N SER A 16 0.04 -16.30 -40.40
CA SER A 16 -0.81 -15.54 -39.49
C SER A 16 -0.32 -15.79 -38.06
N THR A 17 0.31 -14.79 -37.45
CA THR A 17 0.57 -14.79 -36.00
C THR A 17 -0.78 -14.88 -35.29
N PRO A 18 -1.03 -15.89 -34.44
CA PRO A 18 -2.20 -15.85 -33.58
C PRO A 18 -2.05 -14.62 -32.67
N ALA A 19 -3.04 -13.73 -32.68
CA ALA A 19 -3.15 -12.73 -31.64
C ALA A 19 -3.19 -13.47 -30.29
N LEU A 20 -2.22 -13.19 -29.41
CA LEU A 20 -2.36 -13.56 -28.01
C LEU A 20 -3.63 -12.89 -27.51
N ALA A 21 -4.67 -13.70 -27.30
CA ALA A 21 -5.81 -13.27 -26.51
C ALA A 21 -5.24 -12.78 -25.18
N ALA A 22 -5.55 -11.54 -24.81
CA ALA A 22 -5.32 -11.04 -23.47
C ALA A 22 -6.14 -11.93 -22.53
N GLY A 23 -5.50 -13.00 -22.04
CA GLY A 23 -6.02 -13.79 -20.94
C GLY A 23 -6.12 -12.84 -19.76
N VAL A 24 -7.36 -12.47 -19.44
CA VAL A 24 -7.71 -11.90 -18.15
C VAL A 24 -7.10 -12.87 -17.14
N GLY A 25 -6.00 -12.46 -16.48
CA GLY A 25 -5.34 -13.32 -15.51
C GLY A 25 -6.40 -13.80 -14.54
N ASP A 26 -6.48 -15.11 -14.34
CA ASP A 26 -7.47 -15.70 -13.45
C ASP A 26 -7.40 -14.96 -12.11
N THR A 27 -8.45 -14.19 -11.83
CA THR A 27 -8.62 -13.57 -10.51
C THR A 27 -8.84 -14.71 -9.53
N VAL A 28 -7.75 -15.18 -8.93
CA VAL A 28 -7.81 -16.04 -7.77
C VAL A 28 -8.23 -15.15 -6.61
N GLU A 29 -9.49 -15.22 -6.23
CA GLU A 29 -9.93 -14.69 -4.94
C GLU A 29 -9.13 -15.44 -3.86
N PRO A 30 -8.28 -14.75 -3.07
CA PRO A 30 -7.54 -15.41 -2.02
C PRO A 30 -8.55 -16.06 -1.08
N ALA A 31 -8.36 -17.35 -0.78
CA ALA A 31 -9.20 -18.06 0.17
C ALA A 31 -9.35 -17.20 1.43
N PRO A 32 -10.56 -17.03 1.98
CA PRO A 32 -10.78 -16.16 3.12
C PRO A 32 -9.88 -16.64 4.25
N ILE A 33 -8.81 -15.88 4.49
CA ILE A 33 -7.93 -16.14 5.60
C ILE A 33 -8.78 -15.76 6.81
N SER A 34 -9.40 -16.77 7.42
CA SER A 34 -10.00 -16.67 8.73
C SER A 34 -8.85 -16.61 9.73
N VAL A 35 -7.99 -15.59 9.61
CA VAL A 35 -7.14 -15.22 10.72
C VAL A 35 -8.16 -14.83 11.77
N PRO A 36 -8.29 -15.54 12.91
CA PRO A 36 -8.95 -14.92 14.04
C PRO A 36 -8.28 -13.55 14.17
N VAL A 37 -9.04 -12.48 14.37
CA VAL A 37 -8.44 -11.22 14.82
C VAL A 37 -7.88 -11.54 16.19
N THR A 38 -6.69 -12.12 16.21
CA THR A 38 -6.00 -12.60 17.40
C THR A 38 -5.72 -11.33 18.16
N ALA A 39 -6.41 -11.19 19.30
CA ALA A 39 -6.29 -10.14 20.30
C ALA A 39 -5.60 -8.86 19.83
N GLN A 40 -6.36 -7.78 19.63
CA GLN A 40 -5.74 -6.46 19.52
C GLN A 40 -4.77 -6.29 20.71
N PRO A 41 -3.53 -5.83 20.46
CA PRO A 41 -2.60 -5.57 21.54
C PRO A 41 -3.25 -4.67 22.58
N ALA A 42 -2.94 -4.89 23.85
CA ALA A 42 -3.45 -4.05 24.93
C ALA A 42 -3.13 -2.58 24.63
N ALA A 43 -4.08 -1.70 24.91
CA ALA A 43 -3.90 -0.27 24.67
C ALA A 43 -2.74 0.27 25.53
N ILE A 44 -1.79 0.95 24.88
CA ILE A 44 -0.69 1.63 25.55
C ILE A 44 -1.00 3.13 25.54
N ALA A 45 -0.99 3.74 26.73
CA ALA A 45 -1.26 5.16 26.91
C ALA A 45 -0.21 6.03 26.19
N SER A 46 -0.61 7.19 25.69
CA SER A 46 0.34 8.17 25.18
C SER A 46 1.24 8.67 26.30
N ASN A 47 2.55 8.72 26.05
CA ASN A 47 3.54 9.34 26.93
C ASN A 47 3.64 10.87 26.74
N PHE A 48 2.60 11.48 26.20
CA PHE A 48 2.47 12.92 25.98
C PHE A 48 1.01 13.35 26.07
N ASP A 49 0.80 14.64 26.28
CA ASP A 49 -0.53 15.24 26.30
C ASP A 49 -1.12 15.28 24.88
N ALA A 50 -2.02 14.34 24.59
CA ALA A 50 -2.68 14.21 23.30
C ALA A 50 -3.54 15.44 22.95
N ALA A 51 -4.11 16.12 23.94
CA ALA A 51 -4.97 17.28 23.70
C ALA A 51 -4.19 18.45 23.05
N LYS A 52 -2.88 18.54 23.29
CA LYS A 52 -2.01 19.56 22.71
C LYS A 52 -1.65 19.34 21.24
N VAL A 53 -1.91 18.15 20.70
CA VAL A 53 -1.58 17.77 19.32
C VAL A 53 -2.82 17.37 18.50
N LEU A 54 -4.01 17.54 19.09
CA LEU A 54 -5.28 17.46 18.39
C LEU A 54 -5.72 18.86 18.00
N VAL A 55 -6.32 18.98 16.81
CA VAL A 55 -7.08 20.17 16.44
C VAL A 55 -8.53 19.96 16.82
N THR A 56 -9.15 20.98 17.43
CA THR A 56 -10.57 20.94 17.74
C THR A 56 -11.36 21.15 16.45
N VAL A 57 -11.96 20.07 15.94
CA VAL A 57 -12.98 20.14 14.89
C VAL A 57 -14.34 19.81 15.52
N PRO A 58 -15.45 20.35 14.99
CA PRO A 58 -16.78 19.95 15.42
C PRO A 58 -16.90 18.42 15.36
N ILE A 59 -17.21 17.80 16.50
CA ILE A 59 -17.43 16.36 16.55
C ILE A 59 -18.64 16.07 15.65
N PRO A 60 -18.53 15.12 14.70
CA PRO A 60 -19.69 14.69 13.93
C PRO A 60 -20.83 14.35 14.89
N PRO A 61 -22.08 14.76 14.63
CA PRO A 61 -23.19 14.61 15.59
C PRO A 61 -23.38 13.18 16.14
N SER A 62 -22.95 12.17 15.37
CA SER A 62 -23.04 10.78 15.77
C SER A 62 -21.91 10.31 16.70
N GLY A 63 -20.75 10.97 16.70
CA GLY A 63 -19.51 10.46 17.32
C GLY A 63 -19.12 9.04 16.87
N ALA A 64 -19.84 8.51 15.86
CA ALA A 64 -19.74 7.14 15.44
C ALA A 64 -18.43 6.97 14.67
N PRO A 65 -17.72 5.85 14.87
CA PRO A 65 -16.63 5.49 13.98
C PRO A 65 -17.13 5.57 12.54
N ASP A 66 -16.28 6.06 11.63
CA ASP A 66 -16.57 5.97 10.21
C ASP A 66 -17.01 4.52 9.89
N ILE A 67 -18.20 4.37 9.28
CA ILE A 67 -18.76 3.06 8.90
C ILE A 67 -17.87 2.30 7.92
N VAL A 68 -16.92 3.02 7.29
CA VAL A 68 -15.89 2.54 6.37
C VAL A 68 -14.62 2.12 7.13
N GLY A 69 -14.41 2.52 8.39
CA GLY A 69 -13.13 2.28 9.09
C GLY A 69 -11.94 2.75 8.24
N ALA A 70 -11.86 4.06 7.98
CA ALA A 70 -10.84 4.64 7.11
C ALA A 70 -9.86 5.53 7.87
N PHE A 71 -8.63 5.60 7.38
CA PHE A 71 -7.68 6.65 7.75
C PHE A 71 -6.99 7.17 6.49
N ARG A 72 -6.64 8.45 6.50
CA ARG A 72 -5.79 9.07 5.49
C ARG A 72 -4.96 10.18 6.12
N PHE A 73 -3.67 10.17 5.86
CA PHE A 73 -2.75 11.22 6.32
C PHE A 73 -1.55 11.32 5.38
N ILE A 74 -0.87 12.46 5.47
CA ILE A 74 0.35 12.74 4.74
C ILE A 74 1.53 12.60 5.70
N CYS A 75 2.62 12.00 5.21
CA CYS A 75 3.88 11.94 5.92
C CYS A 75 5.03 12.40 5.03
N ALA A 76 5.94 13.20 5.58
CA ALA A 76 7.20 13.52 4.95
C ALA A 76 8.16 12.32 4.98
N ALA A 77 9.14 12.29 4.09
CA ALA A 77 10.15 11.24 4.08
C ALA A 77 10.97 11.23 5.38
N GLY A 78 11.03 10.08 6.04
CA GLY A 78 11.86 9.82 7.21
C GLY A 78 13.22 9.24 6.85
N GLN A 79 13.71 8.36 7.72
CA GLN A 79 14.99 7.68 7.62
C GLN A 79 15.05 6.65 6.48
N LEU A 80 16.27 6.38 6.03
CA LEU A 80 16.59 5.28 5.13
C LEU A 80 17.28 4.17 5.92
N ARG A 81 16.80 2.92 5.83
CA ARG A 81 17.40 1.77 6.55
C ARG A 81 17.30 0.49 5.72
N TYR A 82 18.20 -0.45 5.97
CA TYR A 82 18.14 -1.82 5.44
C TYR A 82 17.36 -2.77 6.35
N ASP A 83 16.41 -2.23 7.11
CA ASP A 83 15.64 -2.94 8.12
C ASP A 83 14.20 -3.22 7.67
N ASP A 84 13.65 -4.35 8.10
CA ASP A 84 12.22 -4.68 7.95
C ASP A 84 11.71 -5.39 9.22
N PRO A 85 11.00 -4.71 10.12
CA PRO A 85 10.51 -5.32 11.37
C PRO A 85 9.40 -6.35 11.17
N VAL A 86 8.82 -6.48 9.97
CA VAL A 86 7.76 -7.45 9.67
C VAL A 86 8.34 -8.71 9.04
N VAL A 87 9.18 -8.56 8.02
CA VAL A 87 9.78 -9.69 7.29
C VAL A 87 11.01 -10.24 8.01
N PHE A 88 11.85 -9.37 8.59
CA PHE A 88 13.10 -9.73 9.26
C PHE A 88 13.16 -9.18 10.71
N PRO A 89 12.20 -9.53 11.58
CA PRO A 89 12.16 -9.04 12.95
C PRO A 89 13.43 -9.41 13.73
N GLY A 90 14.01 -8.43 14.42
CA GLY A 90 15.23 -8.56 15.22
C GLY A 90 16.52 -8.74 14.42
N GLN A 91 16.46 -8.62 13.09
CA GLN A 91 17.57 -8.87 12.19
C GLN A 91 17.92 -7.61 11.38
N PRO A 92 18.78 -6.73 11.92
CA PRO A 92 19.15 -5.50 11.23
C PRO A 92 19.88 -5.78 9.92
N ASP A 93 19.74 -4.86 8.96
CA ASP A 93 20.40 -4.87 7.66
C ASP A 93 20.13 -6.10 6.78
N LYS A 94 19.01 -6.81 6.99
CA LYS A 94 18.63 -8.00 6.21
C LYS A 94 17.71 -7.74 5.03
N SER A 95 17.10 -6.56 4.96
CA SER A 95 16.25 -6.18 3.83
C SER A 95 17.02 -5.35 2.80
N HIS A 96 16.39 -5.05 1.67
CA HIS A 96 16.91 -4.02 0.77
C HIS A 96 16.72 -2.62 1.39
N LEU A 97 17.24 -1.58 0.72
CA LEU A 97 17.10 -0.22 1.23
C LEU A 97 15.63 0.23 1.23
N HIS A 98 15.12 0.58 2.40
CA HIS A 98 13.78 1.10 2.59
C HIS A 98 13.81 2.60 2.89
N GLN A 99 12.87 3.34 2.30
CA GLN A 99 12.49 4.68 2.74
C GLN A 99 11.34 4.57 3.74
N PHE A 100 11.61 4.96 4.99
CA PHE A 100 10.63 4.96 6.07
C PHE A 100 9.84 6.27 6.15
N TYR A 101 8.65 6.20 6.73
CA TYR A 101 7.72 7.27 7.04
C TYR A 101 7.01 6.98 8.38
N GLY A 102 6.52 8.01 9.04
CA GLY A 102 5.91 7.89 10.35
C GLY A 102 6.98 7.85 11.43
N ASN A 103 7.06 6.78 12.20
CA ASN A 103 7.97 6.72 13.34
C ASN A 103 9.45 6.84 12.92
N GLU A 104 10.12 7.90 13.39
CA GLU A 104 11.52 8.18 13.05
C GLU A 104 12.52 7.20 13.69
N SER A 105 12.07 6.44 14.70
CA SER A 105 12.85 5.41 15.40
C SER A 105 12.52 4.00 14.92
N ALA A 106 11.74 3.83 13.85
CA ALA A 106 11.45 2.51 13.30
C ALA A 106 12.71 1.85 12.74
N ASP A 107 12.90 0.59 13.08
CA ASP A 107 14.04 -0.27 12.78
C ASP A 107 13.65 -1.77 12.87
N ALA A 108 14.62 -2.67 12.69
CA ALA A 108 14.37 -4.11 12.74
C ALA A 108 13.89 -4.64 14.11
N TYR A 109 14.09 -3.89 15.19
CA TYR A 109 13.69 -4.27 16.56
C TYR A 109 12.33 -3.67 16.96
N SER A 110 11.68 -2.97 16.04
CA SER A 110 10.44 -2.27 16.32
C SER A 110 9.31 -3.24 16.69
N THR A 111 8.63 -2.93 17.79
CA THR A 111 7.47 -3.64 18.30
C THR A 111 6.29 -2.68 18.37
N PHE A 112 5.08 -3.22 18.56
CA PHE A 112 3.90 -2.38 18.82
C PHE A 112 4.15 -1.40 19.99
N ALA A 113 4.80 -1.88 21.07
CA ALA A 113 5.06 -1.07 22.24
C ALA A 113 6.11 0.03 21.99
N SER A 114 7.22 -0.29 21.32
CA SER A 114 8.24 0.72 21.02
C SER A 114 7.67 1.79 20.10
N LEU A 115 7.01 1.41 19.00
CA LEU A 115 6.37 2.35 18.10
C LEU A 115 5.32 3.24 18.80
N ARG A 116 4.61 2.71 19.79
CA ARG A 116 3.56 3.46 20.50
C ARG A 116 4.10 4.43 21.56
N THR A 117 5.34 4.25 22.04
CA THR A 117 5.90 4.96 23.20
C THR A 117 7.12 5.83 22.84
N THR A 118 7.91 5.46 21.84
CA THR A 118 9.15 6.16 21.48
C THR A 118 9.12 6.69 20.05
N GLY A 119 10.07 7.58 19.75
CA GLY A 119 10.21 8.23 18.46
C GLY A 119 9.26 9.42 18.25
N GLU A 120 9.66 10.31 17.36
CA GLU A 120 8.79 11.33 16.76
C GLU A 120 8.11 10.75 15.51
N SER A 121 7.35 11.58 14.80
CA SER A 121 6.64 11.19 13.59
C SER A 121 6.84 12.17 12.45
N THR A 122 7.10 11.65 11.26
CA THR A 122 7.10 12.44 10.02
C THR A 122 5.70 12.66 9.44
N CYS A 123 4.68 12.04 10.03
CA CYS A 123 3.28 12.29 9.70
C CYS A 123 2.75 13.55 10.40
N VAL A 124 1.46 13.85 10.22
CA VAL A 124 0.78 15.06 10.76
C VAL A 124 1.27 15.48 12.15
N ASN A 125 1.37 14.55 13.09
CA ASN A 125 2.04 14.73 14.36
C ASN A 125 2.31 13.38 15.06
N LYS A 126 2.94 13.44 16.24
CA LYS A 126 3.28 12.28 17.09
C LYS A 126 2.11 11.43 17.62
N LEU A 127 0.85 11.79 17.36
CA LEU A 127 -0.28 10.89 17.59
C LEU A 127 -0.23 9.66 16.69
N ASN A 128 0.30 9.82 15.48
CA ASN A 128 0.53 8.71 14.58
C ASN A 128 2.02 8.36 14.60
N ARG A 129 2.37 7.29 15.32
CA ARG A 129 3.73 6.71 15.33
C ARG A 129 3.76 5.32 14.73
N SER A 130 2.85 5.03 13.82
CA SER A 130 2.97 3.85 12.96
C SER A 130 4.20 4.01 12.07
N ALA A 131 4.85 2.89 11.77
CA ALA A 131 5.94 2.84 10.81
C ALA A 131 5.39 2.39 9.46
N TYR A 132 5.75 3.12 8.40
CA TYR A 132 5.44 2.77 7.02
C TYR A 132 6.73 2.80 6.23
N TRP A 133 6.91 1.89 5.28
CA TRP A 133 8.09 1.90 4.43
C TRP A 133 7.76 1.37 3.04
N MET A 134 8.59 1.79 2.09
CA MET A 134 8.59 1.30 0.72
C MET A 134 10.05 1.16 0.25
N PRO A 135 10.32 0.33 -0.78
CA PRO A 135 11.65 0.26 -1.38
C PRO A 135 12.15 1.65 -1.78
N ALA A 136 13.39 1.98 -1.41
CA ALA A 136 14.01 3.23 -1.80
C ALA A 136 14.33 3.21 -3.29
N ILE A 137 13.81 4.19 -4.03
CA ILE A 137 14.13 4.36 -5.45
C ILE A 137 15.48 5.06 -5.57
N LEU A 138 16.38 4.51 -6.39
CA LEU A 138 17.67 5.10 -6.67
C LEU A 138 17.66 5.81 -8.03
N ASP A 139 18.35 6.93 -8.14
CA ASP A 139 18.65 7.58 -9.40
C ASP A 139 19.74 6.80 -10.18
N GLY A 140 20.02 7.22 -11.43
CA GLY A 140 21.05 6.59 -12.26
C GLY A 140 22.49 6.76 -11.75
N ARG A 141 22.70 7.43 -10.62
CA ARG A 141 23.99 7.66 -9.95
C ARG A 141 24.07 6.94 -8.61
N GLY A 142 23.02 6.21 -8.20
CA GLY A 142 22.95 5.48 -6.93
C GLY A 142 22.51 6.33 -5.73
N ASN A 143 22.06 7.57 -5.92
CA ASN A 143 21.48 8.37 -4.83
C ASN A 143 20.01 8.00 -4.65
N VAL A 144 19.50 8.09 -3.42
CA VAL A 144 18.07 7.89 -3.17
C VAL A 144 17.27 9.09 -3.67
N ALA A 145 16.31 8.84 -4.55
CA ALA A 145 15.28 9.79 -4.94
C ALA A 145 14.22 9.89 -3.82
N ARG A 146 14.46 10.76 -2.83
CA ARG A 146 13.58 10.93 -1.67
C ARG A 146 12.30 11.67 -2.06
N PRO A 147 11.11 11.12 -1.79
CA PRO A 147 9.85 11.84 -2.01
C PRO A 147 9.69 13.01 -1.01
N ASP A 148 9.05 14.09 -1.44
CA ASP A 148 8.69 15.18 -0.53
C ASP A 148 7.69 14.71 0.53
N PHE A 149 6.71 13.90 0.11
CA PHE A 149 5.72 13.29 0.99
C PHE A 149 5.08 12.04 0.37
N VAL A 150 4.38 11.27 1.20
CA VAL A 150 3.50 10.17 0.81
C VAL A 150 2.11 10.38 1.41
N SER A 151 1.06 10.05 0.64
CA SER A 151 -0.32 9.98 1.12
C SER A 151 -0.62 8.54 1.51
N ILE A 152 -0.73 8.26 2.80
CA ILE A 152 -1.03 6.93 3.32
C ILE A 152 -2.51 6.85 3.61
N TYR A 153 -3.16 5.80 3.13
CA TYR A 153 -4.59 5.61 3.32
C TYR A 153 -4.96 4.13 3.47
N TYR A 154 -6.01 3.90 4.25
CA TYR A 154 -6.74 2.64 4.29
C TYR A 154 -8.23 2.98 4.34
N SER A 155 -9.05 2.18 3.68
CA SER A 155 -10.50 2.32 3.71
C SER A 155 -11.11 0.92 3.60
N ALA A 156 -11.95 0.52 4.55
CA ALA A 156 -12.68 -0.74 4.45
C ALA A 156 -14.07 -0.50 3.84
N CYS A 157 -14.53 -1.40 2.98
CA CYS A 157 -15.89 -1.29 2.46
C CYS A 157 -16.92 -1.45 3.61
N PRO A 158 -17.93 -0.57 3.79
CA PRO A 158 -18.89 -0.70 4.89
C PRO A 158 -19.67 -2.02 4.88
N PRO A 159 -20.03 -2.59 6.04
CA PRO A 159 -20.85 -3.81 6.13
C PRO A 159 -22.18 -3.73 5.36
N ALA A 160 -22.82 -2.55 5.37
CA ALA A 160 -24.07 -2.30 4.66
C ALA A 160 -23.95 -2.44 3.13
N ILE A 161 -22.73 -2.36 2.58
CA ILE A 161 -22.44 -2.46 1.14
C ILE A 161 -21.77 -3.80 0.82
N ARG A 162 -21.06 -4.42 1.79
CA ARG A 162 -20.50 -5.78 1.68
C ARG A 162 -21.55 -6.85 1.35
N GLY A 163 -22.80 -6.68 1.81
CA GLY A 163 -23.90 -7.59 1.48
C GLY A 163 -24.54 -7.38 0.10
N ALA A 164 -24.21 -6.31 -0.61
CA ALA A 164 -24.77 -6.02 -1.92
C ALA A 164 -23.96 -6.65 -3.08
N SER A 165 -22.69 -6.99 -2.83
CA SER A 165 -21.81 -7.70 -3.78
C SER A 165 -22.15 -9.19 -3.94
N SER A 166 -22.76 -9.82 -2.94
CA SER A 166 -23.24 -11.22 -3.05
C SER A 166 -24.61 -11.35 -3.72
N ALA A 167 -25.30 -10.23 -3.97
CA ALA A 167 -26.66 -10.20 -4.54
C ALA A 167 -26.68 -9.96 -6.07
N GLY A 168 -25.55 -10.12 -6.78
CA GLY A 168 -25.52 -10.05 -8.25
C GLY A 168 -25.79 -8.66 -8.85
N ARG A 169 -25.58 -7.57 -8.09
CA ARG A 169 -25.76 -6.21 -8.60
C ARG A 169 -24.55 -5.80 -9.48
N PRO A 170 -24.76 -5.09 -10.60
CA PRO A 170 -23.69 -4.68 -11.48
C PRO A 170 -22.75 -3.69 -10.78
N ALA A 171 -21.43 -3.82 -11.05
CA ALA A 171 -20.35 -3.03 -10.44
C ALA A 171 -20.55 -1.50 -10.54
N SER A 172 -21.34 -1.03 -11.50
CA SER A 172 -21.72 0.38 -11.68
C SER A 172 -22.57 0.95 -10.53
N THR A 173 -23.08 0.11 -9.62
CA THR A 173 -23.90 0.53 -8.49
C THR A 173 -23.20 0.44 -7.13
N CYS A 174 -21.95 -0.02 -7.09
CA CYS A 174 -21.09 0.08 -5.90
C CYS A 174 -20.40 1.45 -5.89
N PRO A 175 -20.48 2.23 -4.79
CA PRO A 175 -19.69 3.45 -4.69
C PRO A 175 -18.20 3.10 -4.78
N ALA A 176 -17.42 3.94 -5.46
CA ALA A 176 -16.00 3.70 -5.79
C ALA A 176 -15.14 3.26 -4.58
N ALA A 177 -15.53 3.65 -3.36
CA ALA A 177 -14.91 3.24 -2.10
C ALA A 177 -14.98 1.73 -1.78
N CYS A 178 -15.87 0.98 -2.45
CA CYS A 178 -15.98 -0.49 -2.33
C CYS A 178 -15.50 -1.23 -3.58
N THR A 179 -15.21 -0.52 -4.67
CA THR A 179 -14.84 -1.12 -5.97
C THR A 179 -13.32 -1.37 -6.08
N SER A 180 -12.52 -0.87 -5.14
CA SER A 180 -11.05 -1.03 -5.17
C SER A 180 -10.55 -2.42 -4.76
N CYS A 181 -11.43 -3.38 -4.49
CA CYS A 181 -11.02 -4.79 -4.41
C CYS A 181 -10.73 -5.42 -5.78
N SER A 182 -10.84 -4.66 -6.88
CA SER A 182 -10.39 -5.06 -8.22
C SER A 182 -9.34 -4.06 -8.76
N ALA A 183 -8.06 -4.41 -8.54
CA ALA A 183 -6.83 -3.99 -9.24
C ALA A 183 -6.68 -2.55 -9.80
N THR A 184 -5.70 -1.80 -9.27
CA THR A 184 -4.70 -1.07 -10.08
C THR A 184 -3.47 -0.80 -9.20
N THR A 185 -2.49 -1.70 -9.26
CA THR A 185 -1.08 -1.41 -8.96
C THR A 185 -0.49 -0.69 -10.17
N TRP A 186 0.23 0.41 -9.93
CA TRP A 186 1.31 0.83 -10.82
C TRP A 186 2.60 0.17 -10.34
#